data_AF-A0AAN1VQN5-F1
#
_entry.id   AF-A0AAN1VQN5-F1
#
_cell.length_a   1.000
_cell.length_b   1.000
_cell.length_c   1.000
_cell.angle_alpha   90.00
_cell.angle_beta   90.00
_cell.angle_gamma   90.00
#
_symmetry.space_group_name_H-M   'P 1'
#
loop_
_entity.id
_entity.type
_entity.pdbx_description
1 polymer ?
#
loop_
_entity_poly.entity_id
_entity_poly.type
_entity_poly.pdbx_seq_one_letter_code
_entity_poly.pdbx_strand_id
1 'polypeptide(L)'
;MSVDIRKLMQVDDKGTQRQYYPETNIEAINGLQDLLLNGDFPALEETIRQFESNVSETSGRLNRLKDEMTEMVEGEHGFLELEPGFENYNNSNQSDLSSQLQYFRIGNLVKIFGTVKNTGTIKAGSQVVIATLPYRLSVRMVDIVRAEARDGETFRCRIYNFDNANSSNQIVMSDTRDNKGESIDFEQGKWLNVSLIAGIEVI
;
A
#
# COMPACT_ATOMS: atom_id res chain seq x y z
N MET A 1 1.80 11.97 -53.73
CA MET A 1 0.48 11.49 -53.23
C MET A 1 0.75 10.34 -52.30
N SER A 2 0.60 10.56 -51.00
CA SER A 2 0.73 9.52 -49.97
C SER A 2 -0.56 8.71 -49.92
N VAL A 3 -0.45 7.39 -50.01
CA VAL A 3 -1.59 6.49 -49.76
C VAL A 3 -1.75 6.38 -48.24
N ASP A 4 -2.91 6.79 -47.74
CA ASP A 4 -3.28 6.75 -46.32
C ASP A 4 -3.80 5.34 -45.98
N ILE A 5 -3.02 4.56 -45.24
CA ILE A 5 -3.19 3.09 -45.06
C ILE A 5 -4.27 2.72 -44.02
N ARG A 6 -5.08 3.66 -43.53
CA ARG A 6 -6.18 3.34 -42.60
C ARG A 6 -7.39 2.61 -43.22
N LYS A 7 -7.36 2.17 -44.48
CA LYS A 7 -8.56 1.64 -45.15
C LYS A 7 -8.24 0.58 -46.21
N LEU A 8 -8.02 -0.66 -45.76
CA LEU A 8 -8.26 -1.82 -46.65
C LEU A 8 -9.77 -2.01 -46.76
N MET A 9 -10.37 -1.44 -47.80
CA MET A 9 -11.78 -1.59 -48.12
C MET A 9 -12.01 -2.91 -48.88
N GLN A 10 -12.85 -3.80 -48.35
CA GLN A 10 -13.53 -4.81 -49.16
C GLN A 10 -15.04 -4.52 -49.19
N VAL A 11 -15.64 -4.75 -50.35
CA VAL A 11 -17.07 -4.61 -50.61
C VAL A 11 -17.68 -6.00 -50.54
N ASP A 12 -18.71 -6.20 -49.72
CA ASP A 12 -19.42 -7.47 -49.68
C ASP A 12 -20.30 -7.68 -50.93
N ASP A 13 -20.80 -8.90 -51.14
CA ASP A 13 -21.66 -9.26 -52.29
C ASP A 13 -22.98 -8.47 -52.37
N LYS A 14 -23.28 -7.64 -51.37
CA LYS A 14 -24.46 -6.76 -51.30
C LYS A 14 -24.12 -5.27 -51.46
N GLY A 15 -22.86 -4.94 -51.77
CA GLY A 15 -22.42 -3.58 -52.05
C GLY A 15 -22.21 -2.70 -50.80
N THR A 16 -22.16 -3.28 -49.60
CA THR A 16 -22.01 -2.51 -48.37
C THR A 16 -20.53 -2.44 -47.97
N GLN A 17 -19.98 -1.23 -47.86
CA GLN A 17 -18.61 -1.02 -47.40
C GLN A 17 -18.54 -1.14 -45.87
N ARG A 18 -17.74 -2.08 -45.35
CA ARG A 18 -17.41 -2.15 -43.93
C ARG A 18 -15.93 -1.87 -43.70
N GLN A 19 -15.64 -1.00 -42.73
CA GLN A 19 -14.29 -0.72 -42.25
C GLN A 19 -13.84 -1.89 -41.38
N TYR A 20 -12.72 -2.53 -41.72
CA TYR A 20 -12.12 -3.57 -40.88
C TYR A 20 -11.03 -2.95 -40.01
N TYR A 21 -11.29 -2.87 -38.70
CA TYR A 21 -10.26 -2.70 -37.68
C TYR A 21 -10.13 -4.06 -37.00
N PRO A 22 -8.93 -4.69 -36.94
CA PRO A 22 -8.79 -5.89 -36.14
C PRO A 22 -8.97 -5.53 -34.67
N GLU A 23 -10.03 -6.03 -34.04
CA GLU A 23 -10.35 -5.82 -32.63
C GLU A 23 -9.46 -6.70 -31.73
N THR A 24 -8.80 -7.73 -32.29
CA THR A 24 -7.92 -8.64 -31.56
C THR A 24 -6.67 -9.03 -32.35
N ASN A 25 -5.59 -9.43 -31.63
CA ASN A 25 -4.37 -10.00 -32.24
C ASN A 25 -4.66 -11.23 -33.12
N ILE A 26 -5.75 -11.95 -32.85
CA ILE A 26 -6.16 -13.13 -33.61
C ILE A 26 -6.68 -12.74 -35.01
N GLU A 27 -7.44 -11.65 -35.11
CA GLU A 27 -7.95 -11.14 -36.39
C GLU A 27 -6.83 -10.58 -37.27
N ALA A 28 -5.83 -9.93 -36.67
CA ALA A 28 -4.64 -9.48 -37.39
C ALA A 28 -3.83 -10.64 -37.98
N ILE A 29 -3.70 -11.75 -37.24
CA ILE A 29 -3.00 -12.97 -37.70
C ILE A 29 -3.74 -13.65 -38.87
N ASN A 30 -5.07 -13.67 -38.83
CA ASN A 30 -5.87 -14.23 -39.93
C ASN A 30 -5.72 -13.40 -41.23
N GLY A 31 -5.70 -12.07 -41.14
CA GLY A 31 -5.45 -11.20 -42.31
C GLY A 31 -4.05 -11.38 -42.92
N LEU A 32 -3.03 -11.67 -42.10
CA LEU A 32 -1.69 -12.01 -42.58
C LEU A 32 -1.66 -13.36 -43.33
N GLN A 33 -2.45 -14.35 -42.86
CA GLN A 33 -2.58 -15.62 -43.56
C GLN A 33 -3.26 -15.45 -44.93
N ASP A 34 -4.30 -14.63 -45.03
CA ASP A 34 -4.96 -14.36 -46.31
C ASP A 34 -4.02 -13.65 -47.30
N LEU A 35 -3.22 -12.69 -46.85
CA LEU A 35 -2.21 -12.03 -47.69
C LEU A 35 -1.12 -12.99 -48.16
N LEU A 36 -0.70 -13.92 -47.29
CA LEU A 36 0.25 -14.98 -47.62
C LEU A 36 -0.33 -15.94 -48.68
N LEU A 37 -1.60 -16.33 -48.54
CA LEU A 37 -2.29 -17.23 -49.47
C LEU A 37 -2.55 -16.58 -50.84
N ASN A 38 -2.77 -15.26 -50.86
CA ASN A 38 -2.99 -14.49 -52.07
C ASN A 38 -1.69 -14.06 -52.80
N GLY A 39 -0.52 -14.27 -52.17
CA GLY A 39 0.79 -14.00 -52.78
C GLY A 39 1.19 -12.53 -52.85
N ASP A 40 0.54 -11.64 -52.10
CA ASP A 40 0.88 -10.21 -52.03
C ASP A 40 1.96 -9.94 -50.98
N PHE A 41 3.18 -10.38 -51.30
CA PHE A 41 4.34 -10.30 -50.40
C PHE A 41 4.71 -8.86 -49.96
N PRO A 42 4.63 -7.82 -50.83
CA PRO A 42 4.88 -6.44 -50.39
C PRO A 42 3.87 -5.95 -49.34
N ALA A 43 2.58 -6.23 -49.52
CA ALA A 43 1.56 -5.87 -48.54
C ALA A 43 1.71 -6.68 -47.24
N LEU A 44 2.10 -7.96 -47.35
CA LEU A 44 2.38 -8.82 -46.21
C LEU A 44 3.55 -8.27 -45.36
N GLU A 45 4.66 -7.89 -45.98
CA GLU A 45 5.84 -7.38 -45.27
C GLU A 45 5.54 -6.07 -44.51
N GLU A 46 4.82 -5.14 -45.14
CA GLU A 46 4.41 -3.89 -44.50
C GLU A 46 3.44 -4.13 -43.33
N THR A 47 2.49 -5.05 -43.50
CA THR A 47 1.51 -5.40 -42.45
C THR A 47 2.18 -6.09 -41.26
N ILE A 48 3.19 -6.95 -41.50
CA ILE A 48 4.00 -7.57 -40.44
C ILE A 48 4.73 -6.50 -39.62
N ARG A 49 5.41 -5.55 -40.27
CA ARG A 49 6.15 -4.48 -39.57
C ARG A 49 5.24 -3.62 -38.70
N GLN A 50 4.06 -3.28 -39.19
CA GLN A 50 3.07 -2.52 -38.43
C GLN A 50 2.53 -3.31 -37.24
N PHE A 51 2.29 -4.62 -37.41
CA PHE A 51 1.87 -5.50 -36.34
C PHE A 51 2.95 -5.62 -35.25
N GLU A 52 4.21 -5.82 -35.63
CA GLU A 52 5.34 -5.86 -34.70
C GLU A 52 5.50 -4.54 -33.90
N SER A 53 5.34 -3.40 -34.58
CA SER A 53 5.37 -2.08 -33.93
C SER A 53 4.25 -1.93 -32.89
N ASN A 54 3.02 -2.32 -33.24
CA ASN A 54 1.86 -2.22 -32.35
C ASN A 54 1.99 -3.15 -31.13
N VAL A 55 2.52 -4.37 -31.32
CA VAL A 55 2.79 -5.32 -30.23
C VAL A 55 3.88 -4.78 -29.29
N SER A 56 4.92 -4.16 -29.84
CA SER A 56 6.00 -3.54 -29.06
C SER A 56 5.48 -2.36 -28.21
N GLU A 57 4.70 -1.46 -28.81
CA GLU A 57 4.09 -0.33 -28.09
C GLU A 57 3.14 -0.81 -26.98
N THR A 58 2.29 -1.79 -27.28
CA THR A 58 1.32 -2.34 -26.33
C THR A 58 2.03 -3.04 -25.17
N SER A 59 3.10 -3.78 -25.46
CA SER A 59 3.94 -4.42 -24.42
C SER A 59 4.65 -3.39 -23.55
N GLY A 60 5.15 -2.30 -24.12
CA GLY A 60 5.76 -1.20 -23.38
C GLY A 60 4.76 -0.42 -22.52
N ARG A 61 3.50 -0.30 -22.94
CA ARG A 61 2.42 0.27 -22.11
C ARG A 61 2.00 -0.68 -21.00
N LEU A 62 1.93 -1.98 -21.27
CA LEU A 62 1.61 -2.99 -20.26
C LEU A 62 2.71 -3.08 -19.19
N ASN A 63 3.99 -3.01 -19.57
CA ASN A 63 5.10 -3.00 -18.62
C ASN A 63 5.05 -1.75 -17.74
N ARG A 64 4.80 -0.56 -18.32
CA ARG A 64 4.59 0.67 -17.52
C ARG A 64 3.41 0.56 -16.57
N LEU A 65 2.28 0.01 -17.01
CA LEU A 65 1.13 -0.23 -16.13
C LEU A 65 1.44 -1.26 -15.04
N LYS A 66 2.26 -2.28 -15.32
CA LYS A 66 2.74 -3.22 -14.30
C LYS A 66 3.66 -2.55 -13.30
N ASP A 67 4.59 -1.71 -13.75
CA ASP A 67 5.50 -0.96 -12.89
C ASP A 67 4.72 0.03 -12.01
N GLU A 68 3.76 0.77 -12.59
CA GLU A 68 2.85 1.67 -11.87
C GLU A 68 1.93 0.90 -10.91
N MET A 69 1.44 -0.29 -11.29
CA MET A 69 0.71 -1.17 -10.38
C MET A 69 1.60 -1.68 -9.24
N THR A 70 2.83 -2.09 -9.52
CA THR A 70 3.79 -2.55 -8.50
C THR A 70 4.13 -1.41 -7.52
N GLU A 71 4.28 -0.17 -8.01
CA GLU A 71 4.48 1.01 -7.16
C GLU A 71 3.23 1.40 -6.36
N MET A 72 2.02 1.20 -6.90
CA MET A 72 0.75 1.53 -6.23
C MET A 72 0.22 0.45 -5.27
N VAL A 73 0.67 -0.81 -5.37
CA VAL A 73 -0.05 -1.96 -4.77
C VAL A 73 0.43 -2.38 -3.38
N GLU A 74 1.62 -2.04 -2.90
CA GLU A 74 2.02 -2.56 -1.57
C GLU A 74 1.66 -1.61 -0.42
N GLY A 75 0.35 -1.32 -0.36
CA GLY A 75 -0.30 -0.96 0.89
C GLY A 75 -0.28 -2.17 1.81
N GLU A 76 0.46 -2.09 2.92
CA GLU A 76 0.60 -3.20 3.86
C GLU A 76 -0.15 -2.89 5.14
N HIS A 77 -0.99 -3.81 5.59
CA HIS A 77 -1.72 -3.72 6.85
C HIS A 77 -1.33 -4.87 7.77
N GLY A 78 -1.25 -4.60 9.05
CA GLY A 78 -1.06 -5.64 10.05
C GLY A 78 -1.46 -5.21 11.45
N PHE A 79 -1.78 -6.18 12.28
CA PHE A 79 -1.97 -5.98 13.72
C PHE A 79 -0.63 -6.12 14.44
N LEU A 80 -0.44 -5.32 15.48
CA LEU A 80 0.77 -5.36 16.31
C LEU A 80 0.54 -6.25 17.53
N GLU A 81 1.54 -7.06 17.85
CA GLU A 81 1.59 -7.78 19.10
C GLU A 81 1.93 -6.79 20.23
N LEU A 82 1.14 -6.86 21.31
CA LEU A 82 1.31 -5.99 22.47
C LEU A 82 2.31 -6.61 23.44
N GLU A 83 3.14 -5.74 24.04
CA GLU A 83 4.03 -6.15 25.12
C GLU A 83 3.25 -6.51 26.40
N PRO A 84 3.83 -7.34 27.28
CA PRO A 84 3.23 -7.64 28.58
C PRO A 84 2.88 -6.37 29.37
N GLY A 85 1.67 -6.34 29.94
CA GLY A 85 1.15 -5.14 30.61
C GLY A 85 0.11 -4.37 29.80
N PHE A 86 -0.16 -4.79 28.56
CA PHE A 86 -1.17 -4.20 27.70
C PHE A 86 -2.11 -5.26 27.10
N GLU A 87 -3.33 -4.86 26.82
CA GLU A 87 -4.31 -5.63 26.05
C GLU A 87 -4.99 -4.73 25.02
N ASN A 88 -5.46 -5.31 23.91
CA ASN A 88 -6.23 -4.56 22.93
C ASN A 88 -7.57 -4.16 23.55
N TYR A 89 -7.92 -2.87 23.46
CA TYR A 89 -9.23 -2.42 23.91
C TYR A 89 -10.29 -2.86 22.90
N ASN A 90 -11.31 -3.57 23.37
CA ASN A 90 -12.35 -4.16 22.52
C ASN A 90 -13.77 -3.85 22.97
N ASN A 91 -13.98 -2.92 23.92
CA ASN A 91 -15.29 -2.55 24.48
C ASN A 91 -16.25 -3.75 24.75
N SER A 92 -15.71 -4.86 25.27
CA SER A 92 -16.45 -6.11 25.52
C SER A 92 -16.94 -6.86 24.27
N ASN A 93 -16.48 -6.48 23.07
CA ASN A 93 -16.73 -7.16 21.82
C ASN A 93 -15.42 -7.71 21.24
N GLN A 94 -15.07 -8.96 21.60
CA GLN A 94 -13.80 -9.57 21.20
C GLN A 94 -13.63 -9.78 19.69
N SER A 95 -14.73 -9.77 18.92
CA SER A 95 -14.67 -9.88 17.46
C SER A 95 -14.43 -8.55 16.75
N ASP A 96 -14.51 -7.42 17.46
CA ASP A 96 -14.20 -6.11 16.91
C ASP A 96 -12.70 -5.86 16.91
N LEU A 97 -12.11 -5.91 15.71
CA LEU A 97 -10.68 -5.68 15.51
C LEU A 97 -10.37 -4.21 15.19
N SER A 98 -11.39 -3.36 15.02
CA SER A 98 -11.22 -2.00 14.48
C SER A 98 -10.40 -1.08 15.39
N SER A 99 -10.49 -1.30 16.70
CA SER A 99 -9.76 -0.53 17.73
C SER A 99 -8.42 -1.16 18.12
N GLN A 100 -8.06 -2.34 17.61
CA GLN A 100 -6.80 -2.98 17.97
C GLN A 100 -5.60 -2.17 17.47
N LEU A 101 -4.48 -2.29 18.18
CA LEU A 101 -3.25 -1.66 17.74
C LEU A 101 -2.79 -2.31 16.42
N GLN A 102 -2.72 -1.49 15.39
CA GLN A 102 -2.43 -1.90 14.03
C GLN A 102 -1.59 -0.85 13.32
N TYR A 103 -1.06 -1.23 12.17
CA TYR A 103 -0.34 -0.33 11.29
C TYR A 103 -0.82 -0.48 9.85
N PHE A 104 -0.68 0.60 9.11
CA PHE A 104 -0.92 0.66 7.69
C PHE A 104 0.23 1.41 7.04
N ARG A 105 0.91 0.77 6.09
CA ARG A 105 2.03 1.32 5.34
C ARG A 105 1.60 1.60 3.91
N ILE A 106 2.00 2.75 3.39
CA ILE A 106 1.97 3.06 1.96
C ILE A 106 3.38 3.55 1.59
N GLY A 107 4.06 2.81 0.70
CA GLY A 107 5.44 3.10 0.35
C GLY A 107 6.34 3.14 1.59
N ASN A 108 7.01 4.27 1.81
CA ASN A 108 7.94 4.49 2.92
C ASN A 108 7.30 5.20 4.13
N LEU A 109 5.97 5.31 4.17
CA LEU A 109 5.25 5.89 5.31
C LEU A 109 4.41 4.82 6.00
N VAL A 110 4.49 4.75 7.32
CA VAL A 110 3.63 3.90 8.15
C VAL A 110 2.80 4.75 9.10
N LYS A 111 1.50 4.51 9.11
CA LYS A 111 0.57 4.99 10.13
C LYS A 111 0.37 3.88 11.14
N ILE A 112 0.59 4.16 12.41
CA ILE A 112 0.33 3.24 13.52
C ILE A 112 -0.80 3.82 14.34
N PHE A 113 -1.83 3.02 14.61
CA PHE A 113 -3.01 3.51 15.30
C PHE A 113 -3.75 2.40 16.03
N GLY A 114 -4.49 2.77 17.07
CA GLY A 114 -5.36 1.87 17.81
C GLY A 114 -5.53 2.33 19.26
N THR A 115 -6.32 1.58 20.01
CA THR A 115 -6.57 1.82 21.42
C THR A 115 -6.14 0.59 22.20
N VAL A 116 -5.23 0.78 23.14
CA VAL A 116 -4.77 -0.27 24.06
C VAL A 116 -5.26 0.05 25.47
N LYS A 117 -5.28 -0.96 26.33
CA LYS A 117 -5.60 -0.83 27.74
C LYS A 117 -4.45 -1.37 28.56
N ASN A 118 -4.00 -0.60 29.56
CA ASN A 118 -2.97 -1.10 30.48
C ASN A 118 -3.59 -2.11 31.47
N THR A 119 -2.90 -3.22 31.69
CA THR A 119 -3.32 -4.27 32.63
C THR A 119 -2.68 -4.12 34.01
N GLY A 120 -1.78 -3.14 34.19
CA GLY A 120 -1.22 -2.73 35.48
C GLY A 120 -0.96 -1.23 35.54
N THR A 121 -0.69 -0.70 36.74
CA THR A 121 -0.42 0.72 36.94
C THR A 121 0.91 1.13 36.32
N ILE A 122 0.89 2.16 35.47
CA ILE A 122 2.08 2.76 34.85
C ILE A 122 2.49 3.95 35.70
N LYS A 123 3.72 3.89 36.24
CA LYS A 123 4.21 4.91 37.17
C LYS A 123 4.56 6.22 36.47
N ALA A 124 4.27 7.33 37.12
CA ALA A 124 4.68 8.66 36.68
C ALA A 124 6.19 8.68 36.40
N GLY A 125 6.57 9.23 35.24
CA GLY A 125 7.98 9.31 34.81
C GLY A 125 8.58 7.99 34.29
N SER A 126 7.83 6.89 34.29
CA SER A 126 8.27 5.64 33.66
C SER A 126 8.22 5.73 32.13
N GLN A 127 9.05 4.90 31.49
CA GLN A 127 8.94 4.59 30.06
C GLN A 127 8.58 3.12 29.94
N VAL A 128 7.52 2.83 29.19
CA VAL A 128 7.04 1.47 28.97
C VAL A 128 6.75 1.26 27.48
N VAL A 129 7.18 0.10 26.99
CA VAL A 129 6.97 -0.32 25.60
C VAL A 129 5.55 -0.86 25.48
N ILE A 130 4.80 -0.34 24.51
CA ILE A 130 3.44 -0.80 24.19
C ILE A 130 3.49 -1.98 23.22
N ALA A 131 4.29 -1.84 22.17
CA ALA A 131 4.39 -2.81 21.09
C ALA A 131 5.70 -2.60 20.30
N THR A 132 6.02 -3.59 19.49
CA THR A 132 7.20 -3.62 18.65
C THR A 132 6.79 -3.78 17.19
N LEU A 133 7.37 -2.99 16.28
CA LEU A 133 7.12 -3.16 14.84
C LEU A 133 7.76 -4.45 14.31
N PRO A 134 7.20 -5.05 13.24
CA PRO A 134 7.84 -6.15 12.54
C PRO A 134 9.29 -5.82 12.16
N TYR A 135 10.21 -6.78 12.33
CA TYR A 135 11.65 -6.58 12.15
C TYR A 135 12.04 -6.00 10.78
N ARG A 136 11.29 -6.35 9.73
CA ARG A 136 11.51 -5.86 8.36
C ARG A 136 11.14 -4.39 8.15
N LEU A 137 10.41 -3.77 9.09
CA LEU A 137 10.03 -2.36 9.02
C LEU A 137 10.99 -1.53 9.87
N SER A 138 12.00 -0.95 9.22
CA SER A 138 13.01 -0.12 9.87
C SER A 138 12.58 1.34 9.94
N VAL A 139 12.44 1.92 11.13
CA VAL A 139 12.08 3.32 11.29
C VAL A 139 13.27 4.22 10.98
N ARG A 140 13.11 5.15 10.04
CA ARG A 140 14.12 6.15 9.67
C ARG A 140 13.75 7.54 10.16
N MET A 141 12.45 7.84 10.21
CA MET A 141 11.93 9.08 10.76
C MET A 141 10.97 8.76 11.91
N VAL A 142 11.35 9.19 13.11
CA VAL A 142 10.56 9.01 14.32
C VAL A 142 9.45 10.03 14.43
N ASP A 143 8.40 9.67 15.16
CA ASP A 143 7.31 10.57 15.53
C ASP A 143 7.07 10.53 17.03
N ILE A 144 6.66 11.67 17.58
CA ILE A 144 6.43 11.91 18.99
C ILE A 144 5.16 12.75 19.10
N VAL A 145 4.11 12.16 19.67
CA VAL A 145 2.83 12.85 19.86
C VAL A 145 2.46 12.89 21.34
N ARG A 146 1.68 13.90 21.71
CA ARG A 146 0.91 13.84 22.97
C ARG A 146 -0.42 13.18 22.66
N ALA A 147 -0.58 11.98 23.19
CA ALA A 147 -1.75 11.14 23.06
C ALA A 147 -2.68 11.30 24.27
N GLU A 148 -3.94 10.92 24.08
CA GLU A 148 -4.99 11.05 25.08
C GLU A 148 -5.39 9.69 25.64
N ALA A 149 -5.67 9.68 26.94
CA ALA A 149 -6.39 8.62 27.63
C ALA A 149 -7.84 9.05 27.88
N ARG A 150 -8.70 8.08 28.23
CA ARG A 150 -10.17 8.24 28.35
C ARG A 150 -10.64 9.49 29.11
N ASP A 151 -9.92 9.91 30.16
CA ASP A 151 -10.38 10.94 31.10
C ASP A 151 -9.75 12.33 30.84
N GLY A 152 -9.23 12.56 29.64
CA GLY A 152 -8.50 13.79 29.28
C GLY A 152 -7.08 13.88 29.86
N GLU A 153 -6.66 12.82 30.56
CA GLU A 153 -5.26 12.57 30.88
C GLU A 153 -4.47 12.34 29.58
N THR A 154 -3.19 12.66 29.60
CA THR A 154 -2.35 12.59 28.41
C THR A 154 -1.07 11.83 28.68
N PHE A 155 -0.48 11.27 27.63
CA PHE A 155 0.83 10.66 27.68
C PHE A 155 1.61 11.03 26.41
N ARG A 156 2.93 10.98 26.48
CA ARG A 156 3.77 11.08 25.29
C ARG A 156 3.89 9.70 24.67
N CYS A 157 3.49 9.55 23.43
CA CYS A 157 3.68 8.35 22.63
C CYS A 157 4.78 8.61 21.60
N ARG A 158 5.70 7.68 21.43
CA ARG A 158 6.84 7.79 20.52
C ARG A 158 7.12 6.46 19.86
N ILE A 159 7.58 6.49 18.62
CA ILE A 159 8.27 5.36 18.02
C ILE A 159 9.78 5.59 18.00
N TYR A 160 10.55 4.68 18.59
CA TYR A 160 12.01 4.72 18.58
C TYR A 160 12.56 4.01 17.35
N ASN A 161 13.48 4.68 16.66
CA ASN A 161 14.50 4.02 15.88
C ASN A 161 15.63 3.67 16.84
N PHE A 162 15.81 2.37 17.11
CA PHE A 162 17.09 1.94 17.67
C PHE A 162 18.01 1.68 16.48
N ASP A 163 19.01 2.56 16.27
CA ASP A 163 20.07 2.42 15.25
C ASP A 163 21.00 1.21 15.52
N ASN A 164 20.49 0.17 16.16
CA ASN A 164 21.23 -1.00 16.60
C ASN A 164 20.56 -2.23 16.00
N ALA A 165 21.33 -3.02 15.24
CA ALA A 165 20.87 -4.19 14.47
C ALA A 165 20.14 -5.29 15.27
N ASN A 166 20.06 -5.16 16.60
CA ASN A 166 19.53 -6.15 17.53
C ASN A 166 18.28 -5.71 18.30
N SER A 167 17.79 -4.49 18.07
CA SER A 167 16.61 -3.94 18.78
C SER A 167 15.60 -3.46 17.76
N SER A 168 14.47 -4.17 17.68
CA SER A 168 13.33 -3.82 16.85
C SER A 168 12.79 -2.43 17.19
N ASN A 169 12.14 -1.77 16.24
CA ASN A 169 11.56 -0.43 16.47
C ASN A 169 10.38 -0.52 17.44
N GLN A 170 10.46 0.23 18.54
CA GLN A 170 9.51 0.14 19.65
C GLN A 170 8.58 1.34 19.70
N ILE A 171 7.30 1.07 19.97
CA ILE A 171 6.31 2.08 20.32
C ILE A 171 6.32 2.19 21.84
N VAL A 172 6.66 3.37 22.35
CA VAL A 172 6.86 3.63 23.78
C VAL A 172 5.93 4.73 24.23
N MET A 173 5.41 4.58 25.45
CA MET A 173 4.75 5.66 26.17
C MET A 173 5.57 6.15 27.36
N SER A 174 5.40 7.42 27.67
CA SER A 174 6.08 8.13 28.77
C SER A 174 5.29 9.39 29.15
N ASP A 175 5.76 10.14 30.14
CA ASP A 175 5.21 11.45 30.51
C ASP A 175 3.68 11.47 30.69
N THR A 176 3.16 10.54 31.50
CA THR A 176 1.75 10.48 31.91
C THR A 176 1.38 11.72 32.73
N ARG A 177 0.31 12.41 32.34
CA ARG A 177 -0.14 13.66 32.94
C ARG A 177 -1.66 13.74 33.08
N ASP A 178 -2.11 14.45 34.10
CA ASP A 178 -3.52 14.80 34.27
C ASP A 178 -3.95 15.92 33.31
N ASN A 179 -5.22 16.33 33.41
CA ASN A 179 -5.80 17.41 32.62
C ASN A 179 -5.26 18.82 32.98
N LYS A 180 -4.46 18.94 34.04
CA LYS A 180 -3.76 20.17 34.44
C LYS A 180 -2.29 20.16 33.99
N GLY A 181 -1.81 19.04 33.44
CA GLY A 181 -0.43 18.86 33.02
C GLY A 181 0.50 18.41 34.15
N GLU A 182 -0.03 17.95 35.28
CA GLU A 182 0.76 17.39 36.38
C GLU A 182 1.06 15.93 36.15
N SER A 183 2.25 15.46 36.54
CA SER A 183 2.63 14.06 36.38
C SER A 183 1.85 13.15 37.33
N ILE A 184 1.25 12.10 36.78
CA ILE A 184 0.42 11.14 37.53
C ILE A 184 0.74 9.69 37.15
N ASP A 185 0.43 8.78 38.06
CA ASP A 185 0.35 7.35 37.74
C ASP A 185 -0.89 7.11 36.88
N PHE A 186 -0.75 6.30 35.82
CA PHE A 186 -1.90 5.77 35.10
C PHE A 186 -2.30 4.45 35.75
N GLU A 187 -3.36 4.49 36.55
CA GLU A 187 -3.90 3.29 37.19
C GLU A 187 -4.30 2.22 36.17
N GLN A 188 -4.36 0.98 36.62
CA GLN A 188 -4.78 -0.15 35.79
C GLN A 188 -6.13 0.11 35.10
N GLY A 189 -6.21 -0.25 33.82
CA GLY A 189 -7.45 -0.26 33.04
C GLY A 189 -7.75 1.03 32.27
N LYS A 190 -6.83 1.99 32.25
CA LYS A 190 -6.86 3.18 31.40
C LYS A 190 -6.75 2.78 29.93
N TRP A 191 -7.57 3.40 29.09
CA TRP A 191 -7.50 3.24 27.64
C TRP A 191 -6.60 4.32 27.07
N LEU A 192 -5.73 3.93 26.16
CA LEU A 192 -4.62 4.71 25.65
C LEU A 192 -4.74 4.74 24.12
N ASN A 193 -4.99 5.92 23.56
CA ASN A 193 -5.10 6.08 22.11
C ASN A 193 -3.72 6.28 21.50
N VAL A 194 -3.27 5.33 20.70
CA VAL A 194 -2.02 5.42 19.94
C VAL A 194 -2.32 5.93 18.54
N SER A 195 -1.56 6.92 18.07
CA SER A 195 -1.67 7.46 16.72
C SER A 195 -0.34 8.11 16.33
N LEU A 196 0.48 7.38 15.58
CA LEU A 196 1.83 7.80 15.17
C LEU A 196 1.97 7.70 13.65
N ILE A 197 2.81 8.53 13.03
CA ILE A 197 3.20 8.43 11.62
C ILE A 197 4.71 8.42 11.53
N ALA A 198 5.29 7.36 10.96
CA ALA A 198 6.73 7.26 10.81
C ALA A 198 7.16 7.05 9.35
N GLY A 199 8.35 7.55 9.03
CA GLY A 199 9.04 7.18 7.80
C GLY A 199 9.84 5.90 8.03
N ILE A 200 9.71 4.93 7.13
CA ILE A 200 10.32 3.61 7.25
C ILE A 200 11.03 3.18 5.96
N GLU A 201 11.92 2.21 6.12
CA GLU A 201 12.58 1.45 5.06
C GLU A 201 12.27 -0.03 5.26
N VAL A 202 11.96 -0.74 4.18
CA VAL A 202 11.74 -2.20 4.21
C VAL A 202 13.08 -2.89 3.98
N ILE A 203 13.48 -3.76 4.93
CA ILE A 203 14.76 -4.50 4.93
C ILE A 203 14.54 -5.98 4.63
#